data_AF-A0A257S2F0-F1
#
_entry.id   AF-A0A257S2F0-F1
#
_cell.length_a   1.000
_cell.length_b   1.000
_cell.length_c   1.000
_cell.angle_alpha   90.00
_cell.angle_beta   90.00
_cell.angle_gamma   90.00
#
_symmetry.space_group_name_H-M   'P 1'
#
loop_
_entity.id
_entity.type
_entity.pdbx_description
1 polymer ?
#
loop_
_entity_poly.entity_id
_entity_poly.type
_entity_poly.pdbx_seq_one_letter_code
_entity_poly.pdbx_strand_id
1 'polypeptide(L)' 'MTTRVLKPNRAELAATLASALLFFYAFPPFTLVGPAFVCLVPLAVAIARAADRGDPAWTGIRLGAWFGIFAYGAAIYWI' A
#
# COMPACT_ATOMS: atom_id res chain seq x y z
N MET A 1 6.54 24.52 -0.45
CA MET A 1 5.66 23.32 -0.34
C MET A 1 6.39 22.26 0.48
N THR A 2 5.81 21.89 1.60
CA THR A 2 6.43 21.17 2.73
C THR A 2 6.55 19.67 2.42
N THR A 3 7.76 19.12 2.44
CA THR A 3 8.11 17.71 2.16
C THR A 3 7.37 16.67 3.03
N ARG A 4 6.72 17.08 4.12
CA ARG A 4 5.88 16.21 4.97
C ARG A 4 4.63 15.67 4.28
N VAL A 5 4.19 16.31 3.20
CA VAL A 5 3.02 15.84 2.44
C VAL A 5 3.31 14.50 1.77
N LEU A 6 4.55 14.21 1.38
CA LEU A 6 4.89 13.02 0.59
C LEU A 6 5.35 11.82 1.42
N LYS A 7 5.90 12.05 2.62
CA LYS A 7 6.51 10.99 3.43
C LYS A 7 5.47 10.30 4.33
N PRO A 8 5.25 8.98 4.22
CA PRO A 8 4.34 8.25 5.07
C PRO A 8 4.98 8.05 6.45
N ASN A 9 4.14 7.93 7.48
CA ASN A 9 4.60 7.52 8.81
C ASN A 9 4.97 6.01 8.79
N ARG A 10 5.70 5.52 9.81
CA ARG A 10 6.12 4.11 9.93
C ARG A 10 4.94 3.13 9.86
N ALA A 11 3.82 3.45 10.51
CA ALA A 11 2.62 2.60 10.49
C ALA A 11 1.96 2.55 9.11
N GLU A 12 1.89 3.70 8.44
CA GLU A 12 1.40 3.82 7.06
C GLU A 12 2.28 3.04 6.08
N LEU A 13 3.60 3.19 6.23
CA LEU A 13 4.59 2.47 5.44
C LEU A 13 4.50 0.96 5.66
N ALA A 14 4.31 0.52 6.90
CA ALA A 14 4.11 -0.90 7.20
C ALA A 14 2.86 -1.46 6.52
N ALA A 15 1.76 -0.69 6.51
CA ALA A 15 0.52 -1.11 5.85
C ALA A 15 0.66 -1.18 4.33
N THR A 16 1.31 -0.19 3.70
CA THR A 16 1.54 -0.19 2.25
C THR A 16 2.48 -1.32 1.83
N LEU A 17 3.56 -1.56 2.59
CA LEU A 17 4.49 -2.67 2.33
C LEU A 17 3.85 -4.03 2.55
N ALA A 18 3.07 -4.23 3.63
CA ALA A 18 2.36 -5.49 3.86
C ALA A 18 1.40 -5.80 2.71
N SER A 19 0.69 -4.78 2.22
CA SER A 19 -0.22 -4.90 1.08
C SER A 19 0.54 -5.23 -0.22
N ALA A 20 1.67 -4.55 -0.46
CA ALA A 20 2.51 -4.78 -1.62
C ALA A 20 3.17 -6.17 -1.62
N LEU A 21 3.58 -6.69 -0.46
CA LEU A 21 4.12 -8.04 -0.33
C LEU A 21 3.05 -9.09 -0.64
N LEU A 22 1.85 -8.95 -0.06
CA LEU A 22 0.72 -9.83 -0.37
C LEU A 22 0.37 -9.80 -1.86
N PHE A 23 0.40 -8.61 -2.46
CA PHE A 23 0.22 -8.43 -3.90
C PHE A 23 1.30 -9.18 -4.68
N PHE A 24 2.58 -8.99 -4.35
CA PHE A 24 3.69 -9.65 -5.02
C PHE A 24 3.59 -11.18 -4.97
N TYR A 25 3.21 -11.75 -3.81
CA TYR A 25 2.99 -13.19 -3.67
C TYR A 25 1.76 -13.72 -4.44
N ALA A 26 0.82 -12.87 -4.82
CA ALA A 26 -0.34 -13.26 -5.62
C ALA A 26 0.00 -13.48 -7.09
N PHE A 27 1.07 -12.87 -7.59
CA PHE A 27 1.50 -12.93 -8.99
C PHE A 27 2.76 -13.80 -9.16
N PRO A 28 3.17 -14.13 -10.39
CA PRO A 28 4.42 -14.86 -10.63
C PRO A 28 5.60 -14.21 -9.90
N PRO A 29 6.49 -15.00 -9.27
CA PRO A 29 6.66 -16.46 -9.41
C PRO A 29 5.87 -17.34 -8.42
N PHE A 30 5.13 -16.77 -7.46
CA PHE A 30 4.51 -17.55 -6.37
C PHE A 30 3.07 -17.98 -6.66
N THR A 31 2.30 -17.16 -7.40
CA THR A 31 0.90 -17.43 -7.81
C THR A 31 -0.02 -17.94 -6.68
N LEU A 32 0.11 -17.36 -5.47
CA LEU A 32 -0.75 -17.71 -4.35
C LEU A 32 -2.13 -17.06 -4.50
N VAL A 33 -3.19 -17.86 -4.56
CA VAL A 33 -4.57 -17.36 -4.75
C VAL A 33 -5.10 -16.59 -3.53
N GLY A 34 -4.78 -17.05 -2.32
CA GLY A 34 -5.26 -16.41 -1.08
C GLY A 34 -4.89 -14.93 -0.96
N PRO A 35 -3.61 -14.55 -1.11
CA PRO A 35 -3.16 -13.16 -1.07
C PRO A 35 -3.87 -12.22 -2.05
N ALA A 36 -4.36 -12.69 -3.20
CA ALA A 36 -5.08 -11.86 -4.17
C ALA A 36 -6.37 -11.22 -3.58
N PHE A 37 -7.02 -11.91 -2.63
CA PHE A 37 -8.25 -11.43 -1.99
C PHE A 37 -7.96 -10.48 -0.82
N VAL A 38 -6.80 -10.61 -0.18
CA VAL A 38 -6.48 -9.92 1.08
C VAL A 38 -5.38 -8.87 0.96
N CYS A 39 -4.72 -8.76 -0.20
CA CYS A 39 -3.59 -7.85 -0.38
C CYS A 39 -3.96 -6.38 -0.14
N LEU A 40 -5.22 -5.98 -0.36
CA LEU A 40 -5.68 -4.61 -0.11
C LEU A 40 -6.12 -4.37 1.34
N VAL A 41 -6.27 -5.42 2.16
CA VAL A 41 -6.80 -5.28 3.52
C VAL A 41 -5.95 -4.37 4.40
N PRO A 42 -4.61 -4.52 4.48
CA PRO A 42 -3.81 -3.64 5.33
C PRO A 42 -3.86 -2.18 4.88
N LEU A 43 -3.85 -1.93 3.57
CA LEU A 43 -3.99 -0.60 2.98
C LEU A 43 -5.37 0.01 3.29
N ALA A 44 -6.44 -0.74 3.08
CA ALA A 44 -7.81 -0.29 3.33
C ALA A 44 -8.01 0.04 4.82
N VAL A 45 -7.48 -0.78 5.74
CA VAL A 45 -7.51 -0.50 7.17
C VAL A 45 -6.72 0.76 7.52
N ALA A 46 -5.56 1.00 6.89
CA ALA A 46 -4.79 2.22 7.13
C ALA A 46 -5.51 3.48 6.63
N ILE A 47 -6.17 3.41 5.46
CA ILE A 47 -6.99 4.49 4.91
C ILE A 47 -8.20 4.76 5.80
N ALA A 48 -8.91 3.70 6.23
CA ALA A 48 -10.05 3.82 7.15
C ALA A 48 -9.64 4.48 8.46
N ARG A 49 -8.54 4.03 9.09
CA ARG A 49 -8.00 4.65 10.31
C ARG A 49 -7.58 6.10 10.12
N ALA A 50 -7.11 6.48 8.94
CA ALA A 50 -6.78 7.88 8.64
C ALA A 50 -8.07 8.72 8.54
N ALA A 51 -9.10 8.20 7.86
CA ALA A 51 -10.41 8.84 7.81
C ALA A 51 -11.04 8.99 9.20
N ASP A 52 -10.97 7.95 10.04
CA ASP A 52 -11.49 7.98 11.42
C ASP A 52 -10.81 9.04 12.30
N ARG A 53 -9.53 9.37 12.03
CA ARG A 53 -8.81 10.45 12.71
C ARG A 53 -9.14 11.84 12.18
N GLY A 54 -9.91 11.94 11.10
CA GLY A 54 -10.15 13.20 10.38
C GLY A 54 -8.95 13.67 9.55
N ASP A 55 -8.05 12.76 9.15
CA ASP A 55 -6.94 13.10 8.26
C ASP A 55 -7.48 13.54 6.88
N PRO A 56 -6.79 14.46 6.17
CA PRO A 56 -7.24 14.93 4.87
C PRO A 56 -7.28 13.80 3.84
N ALA A 57 -8.17 13.91 2.84
CA ALA A 57 -8.30 12.94 1.74
C ALA A 57 -6.97 12.65 1.00
N TRP A 58 -6.06 13.63 1.00
CA TRP A 58 -4.71 13.49 0.46
C TRP A 58 -3.90 12.36 1.11
N THR A 59 -4.16 12.03 2.38
CA THR A 59 -3.52 10.90 3.07
C THR A 59 -3.85 9.58 2.39
N GLY A 60 -5.11 9.38 1.97
CA GLY A 60 -5.52 8.19 1.22
C GLY A 60 -4.85 8.09 -0.14
N ILE A 61 -4.79 9.21 -0.87
CA ILE A 61 -4.10 9.30 -2.17
C ILE A 61 -2.62 8.94 -2.02
N ARG A 62 -1.96 9.49 -1.00
CA ARG A 62 -0.55 9.20 -0.70
C ARG A 62 -0.31 7.73 -0.37
N LEU A 63 -1.17 7.14 0.46
CA LEU A 63 -1.10 5.71 0.80
C LEU A 63 -1.23 4.84 -0.45
N GLY A 64 -2.20 5.17 -1.32
CA GLY A 64 -2.38 4.50 -2.61
C GLY A 64 -1.17 4.65 -3.52
N ALA A 65 -0.56 5.83 -3.59
CA ALA A 65 0.65 6.06 -4.38
C ALA A 65 1.84 5.22 -3.89
N TRP A 66 2.09 5.17 -2.58
CA TRP A 66 3.17 4.34 -2.01
C TRP A 66 2.91 2.85 -2.19
N PHE A 67 1.67 2.40 -2.00
CA PHE A 67 1.28 1.04 -2.34
C PHE A 67 1.58 0.74 -3.81
N GLY A 68 1.14 1.61 -4.73
CA GLY A 68 1.38 1.43 -6.16
C GLY A 68 2.86 1.33 -6.51
N ILE A 69 3.69 2.22 -5.95
CA ILE A 69 5.15 2.17 -6.14
C ILE A 69 5.72 0.82 -5.70
N PHE A 70 5.38 0.34 -4.50
CA PHE A 70 5.94 -0.92 -4.00
C PHE A 70 5.35 -2.15 -4.70
N ALA A 71 4.04 -2.19 -4.90
CA ALA A 71 3.34 -3.32 -5.48
C ALA A 71 3.71 -3.49 -6.95
N TYR A 72 3.59 -2.43 -7.76
CA TYR A 72 3.95 -2.51 -9.17
C TYR A 72 5.45 -2.53 -9.36
N GLY A 73 6.24 -1.78 -8.58
CA GLY A 73 7.71 -1.84 -8.66
C GLY A 73 8.25 -3.24 -8.39
N ALA A 74 7.65 -3.98 -7.45
CA ALA A 74 7.96 -5.38 -7.22
C ALA A 74 7.37 -6.30 -8.30
N ALA A 75 6.14 -6.05 -8.76
CA ALA A 75 5.46 -6.92 -9.72
C ALA A 75 5.87 -6.70 -11.18
N ILE A 76 6.63 -5.65 -11.51
CA ILE A 76 7.13 -5.40 -12.88
C ILE A 76 8.66 -5.44 -12.93
N TYR A 77 9.31 -6.07 -11.95
CA TYR A 77 10.77 -6.12 -11.81
C TYR A 77 11.51 -6.69 -13.04
N TRP A 78 10.78 -7.39 -13.91
CA TRP A 78 11.29 -8.05 -15.10
C TRP A 78 11.16 -7.23 -16.40
N ILE A 79 10.55 -6.04 -16.34
CA ILE A 79 10.51 -5.07 -17.46
C ILE A 79 11.80 -4.26 -17.45
#